data_AF-A0AAV5Q9A6-F1
#
_entry.id   AF-A0AAV5Q9A6-F1
#
_cell.length_a   1.000
_cell.length_b   1.000
_cell.length_c   1.000
_cell.angle_alpha   90.00
_cell.angle_beta   90.00
_cell.angle_gamma   90.00
#
_symmetry.space_group_name_H-M   'P 1'
#
loop_
_entity.id
_entity.type
_entity.pdbx_description
1 polymer ?
#
loop_
_entity_poly.entity_id
_entity_poly.type
_entity_poly.pdbx_seq_one_letter_code
_entity_poly.pdbx_strand_id
1 'polypeptide(L)'
;MSSFLSSNSSLAALGESSRDLLGKIDNYVLDYNIFLYKGIVNAHNTDNAKLHGTLSILFDAIPDEYKGTLFNPIDGQKVGLTTTAILQMRMLELLIHERHRRDIDVLNKQLDGKIKYYPLEKTDKYEIKSPFYLTFIKSSGEYANQFQRLALLQSLEYDFEHELDDDNELQSDDDLVNLFCTDAVLDFDMKDLKDVQDVVNSQIAQLFIPLAAKSILMQDDEDDSSNHDENENEKGIEVHKEEKS
;
A
#
# COMPACT_ATOMS: atom_id res chain seq x y z
N MET A 1 15.92 -6.29 16.09
CA MET A 1 15.55 -5.24 15.11
C MET A 1 16.69 -5.06 14.13
N SER A 2 16.46 -5.39 12.86
CA SER A 2 17.44 -5.25 11.77
C SER A 2 17.89 -3.79 11.63
N SER A 3 19.18 -3.56 11.32
CA SER A 3 19.73 -2.21 11.09
C SER A 3 19.01 -1.49 9.95
N PHE A 4 18.46 -2.24 9.01
CA PHE A 4 17.65 -1.76 7.89
C PHE A 4 16.47 -0.91 8.38
N LEU A 5 15.58 -1.45 9.22
CA LEU A 5 14.38 -0.76 9.71
C LEU A 5 14.66 0.51 10.52
N SER A 6 15.84 0.61 11.12
CA SER A 6 16.26 1.74 11.96
C SER A 6 17.08 2.81 11.23
N SER A 7 17.46 2.57 9.97
CA SER A 7 18.28 3.49 9.17
C SER A 7 17.44 4.57 8.48
N ASN A 8 18.04 5.68 8.04
CA ASN A 8 17.31 6.66 7.20
C ASN A 8 17.28 6.18 5.75
N SER A 9 16.14 6.30 5.08
CA SER A 9 15.99 5.96 3.66
C SER A 9 16.62 7.06 2.79
N SER A 10 17.29 6.68 1.70
CA SER A 10 17.94 7.66 0.81
C SER A 10 18.11 7.14 -0.61
N LEU A 11 17.77 7.97 -1.61
CA LEU A 11 18.01 7.64 -3.01
C LEU A 11 19.49 7.40 -3.33
N ALA A 12 20.41 8.01 -2.58
CA ALA A 12 21.84 7.83 -2.80
C ALA A 12 22.31 6.42 -2.38
N ALA A 13 21.61 5.79 -1.44
CA ALA A 13 21.90 4.45 -0.95
C ALA A 13 21.34 3.34 -1.85
N LEU A 14 20.33 3.65 -2.67
CA LEU A 14 19.75 2.72 -3.64
C LEU A 14 20.73 2.32 -4.74
N GLY A 15 20.60 1.08 -5.21
CA GLY A 15 21.17 0.60 -6.47
C GLY A 15 20.65 1.39 -7.67
N GLU A 16 21.42 1.36 -8.77
CA GLU A 16 21.06 2.06 -10.01
C GLU A 16 19.73 1.56 -10.59
N SER A 17 19.50 0.25 -10.59
CA SER A 17 18.25 -0.36 -11.06
C SER A 17 17.02 0.18 -10.31
N SER A 18 17.08 0.26 -8.98
CA SER A 18 15.97 0.72 -8.15
C SER A 18 15.72 2.21 -8.34
N ARG A 19 16.78 3.02 -8.48
CA ARG A 19 16.64 4.43 -8.87
C ARG A 19 15.96 4.59 -10.22
N ASP A 20 16.33 3.77 -11.19
CA ASP A 20 15.75 3.81 -12.53
C ASP A 20 14.26 3.40 -12.50
N LEU A 21 13.88 2.42 -11.69
CA LEU A 21 12.48 2.05 -11.46
C LEU A 21 11.69 3.24 -10.89
N LEU A 22 12.18 3.84 -9.82
CA LEU A 22 11.55 5.04 -9.23
C LEU A 22 11.46 6.19 -10.23
N GLY A 23 12.46 6.36 -11.08
CA GLY A 23 12.48 7.38 -12.13
C GLY A 23 11.43 7.19 -13.24
N LYS A 24 10.93 5.97 -13.45
CA LYS A 24 9.94 5.64 -14.48
C LYS A 24 8.50 5.90 -14.06
N ILE A 25 8.20 5.87 -12.76
CA ILE A 25 6.83 6.02 -12.23
C ILE A 25 6.21 7.34 -12.72
N ASP A 26 4.97 7.33 -13.19
CA ASP A 26 4.29 8.57 -13.59
C ASP A 26 4.10 9.55 -12.40
N ASN A 27 4.10 10.85 -12.66
CA ASN A 27 3.94 11.86 -11.61
C ASN A 27 2.62 11.73 -10.85
N TYR A 28 1.54 11.34 -11.52
CA TYR A 28 0.26 11.12 -10.88
C TYR A 28 0.34 9.96 -9.88
N VAL A 29 0.91 8.83 -10.30
CA VAL A 29 1.07 7.63 -9.46
C VAL A 29 1.97 7.91 -8.26
N LEU A 30 3.08 8.60 -8.49
CA LEU A 30 4.00 9.04 -7.44
C LEU A 30 3.27 9.91 -6.40
N ASP A 31 2.59 10.96 -6.86
CA ASP A 31 1.91 11.91 -5.98
C ASP A 31 0.73 11.27 -5.24
N TYR A 32 0.00 10.35 -5.88
CA TYR A 32 -1.11 9.63 -5.28
C TYR A 32 -0.66 8.70 -4.16
N ASN A 33 0.40 7.91 -4.37
CA ASN A 33 0.96 7.06 -3.32
C ASN A 33 1.55 7.87 -2.17
N ILE A 34 2.21 9.01 -2.45
CA ILE A 34 2.67 9.92 -1.39
C ILE A 34 1.48 10.47 -0.59
N PHE A 35 0.39 10.85 -1.26
CA PHE A 35 -0.83 11.30 -0.60
C PHE A 35 -1.43 10.21 0.31
N LEU A 36 -1.59 8.99 -0.20
CA LEU A 36 -2.11 7.86 0.56
C LEU A 36 -1.26 7.59 1.81
N TYR A 37 0.05 7.44 1.63
CA TYR A 37 0.96 7.11 2.73
C TYR A 37 1.02 8.23 3.78
N LYS A 38 1.06 9.51 3.37
CA LYS A 38 0.99 10.63 4.32
C LYS A 38 -0.32 10.63 5.10
N GLY A 39 -1.44 10.31 4.45
CA GLY A 39 -2.74 10.18 5.11
C GLY A 39 -2.75 9.10 6.19
N ILE A 40 -2.21 7.92 5.88
CA ILE A 40 -2.11 6.79 6.81
C ILE A 40 -1.17 7.10 7.99
N VAL A 41 0.01 7.67 7.70
CA VAL A 41 0.96 8.10 8.75
C VAL A 41 0.33 9.15 9.67
N ASN A 42 -0.42 10.10 9.10
CA ASN A 42 -1.13 11.08 9.91
C ASN A 42 -2.19 10.42 10.80
N ALA A 43 -2.95 9.43 10.29
CA ALA A 43 -3.93 8.70 11.08
C ALA A 43 -3.30 7.96 12.28
N HIS A 44 -2.12 7.34 12.10
CA HIS A 44 -1.35 6.76 13.21
C HIS A 44 -1.00 7.80 14.29
N ASN A 45 -0.64 9.02 13.88
CA ASN A 45 -0.16 10.07 14.79
C ASN A 45 -1.29 10.82 15.50
N THR A 46 -2.39 11.13 14.80
CA THR A 46 -3.45 12.01 15.33
C THR A 46 -4.53 11.26 16.09
N ASP A 47 -4.76 9.99 15.77
CA ASP A 47 -5.87 9.20 16.33
C ASP A 47 -5.40 8.07 17.27
N ASN A 48 -4.21 8.22 17.88
CA ASN A 48 -3.61 7.19 18.74
C ASN A 48 -4.58 6.65 19.81
N ALA A 49 -5.38 7.50 20.45
CA ALA A 49 -6.37 7.05 21.45
C ALA A 49 -7.49 6.17 20.84
N LYS A 50 -7.96 6.49 19.62
CA LYS A 50 -8.99 5.72 18.92
C LYS A 50 -8.41 4.40 18.41
N LEU A 51 -7.20 4.44 17.87
CA LEU A 51 -6.46 3.26 17.42
C LEU A 51 -6.19 2.32 18.60
N HIS A 52 -5.68 2.85 19.71
CA HIS A 52 -5.44 2.13 20.97
C HIS A 52 -6.71 1.47 21.49
N GLY A 53 -7.82 2.21 21.58
CA GLY A 53 -9.09 1.66 22.05
C GLY A 53 -9.62 0.54 21.15
N THR A 54 -9.50 0.70 19.83
CA THR A 54 -9.95 -0.31 18.86
C THR A 54 -9.10 -1.58 18.98
N LEU A 55 -7.78 -1.45 19.04
CA LEU A 55 -6.86 -2.56 19.20
C LEU A 55 -7.07 -3.26 20.55
N SER A 56 -7.26 -2.51 21.64
CA SER A 56 -7.50 -3.09 22.97
C SER A 56 -8.74 -3.99 22.95
N ILE A 57 -9.85 -3.52 22.38
CA ILE A 57 -11.08 -4.31 22.24
C ILE A 57 -10.84 -5.57 21.41
N LEU A 58 -10.07 -5.45 20.33
CA LEU A 58 -9.77 -6.58 19.44
C LEU A 58 -8.91 -7.64 20.14
N PHE A 59 -7.84 -7.23 20.83
CA PHE A 59 -6.97 -8.13 21.60
C PHE A 59 -7.68 -8.76 22.80
N ASP A 60 -8.62 -8.06 23.43
CA ASP A 60 -9.46 -8.62 24.49
C ASP A 60 -10.44 -9.68 23.96
N ALA A 61 -10.89 -9.55 22.70
CA ALA A 61 -11.82 -10.48 22.07
C ALA A 61 -11.14 -11.76 21.51
N ILE A 62 -9.82 -11.73 21.29
CA ILE A 62 -9.07 -12.89 20.80
C ILE A 62 -8.99 -13.95 21.91
N PRO A 63 -9.35 -15.23 21.64
CA PRO A 63 -9.21 -16.30 22.62
C PRO A 63 -7.75 -16.46 23.09
N ASP A 64 -7.55 -16.75 24.38
CA ASP A 64 -6.22 -16.78 25.00
C ASP A 64 -5.22 -17.71 24.28
N GLU A 65 -5.71 -18.81 23.70
CA GLU A 65 -4.91 -19.76 22.92
C GLU A 65 -4.32 -19.19 21.62
N TYR A 66 -4.90 -18.11 21.07
CA TYR A 66 -4.42 -17.44 19.86
C TYR A 66 -3.70 -16.12 20.16
N LYS A 67 -3.73 -15.61 21.40
CA LYS A 67 -3.11 -14.31 21.73
C LYS A 67 -1.61 -14.27 21.44
N GLY A 68 -0.91 -15.39 21.58
CA GLY A 68 0.53 -15.49 21.27
C GLY A 68 0.86 -15.70 19.79
N THR A 69 -0.12 -15.51 18.89
CA THR A 69 0.13 -15.54 17.44
C THR A 69 0.21 -14.14 16.84
N LEU A 70 -0.44 -13.17 17.48
CA LEU A 70 -0.58 -11.81 16.98
C LEU A 70 0.36 -10.87 17.73
N PHE A 71 1.09 -10.06 16.98
CA PHE A 71 1.90 -9.01 17.53
C PHE A 71 1.02 -7.95 18.15
N ASN A 72 1.20 -7.70 19.45
CA ASN A 72 0.49 -6.64 20.15
C ASN A 72 1.30 -5.33 20.11
N PRO A 73 0.91 -4.33 19.30
CA PRO A 73 1.63 -3.06 19.21
C PRO A 73 1.36 -2.14 20.41
N ILE A 74 0.51 -2.51 21.37
CA ILE A 74 0.14 -1.67 22.51
C ILE A 74 1.24 -1.70 23.57
N ASP A 75 1.90 -0.57 23.78
CA ASP A 75 2.82 -0.32 24.90
C ASP A 75 2.26 0.81 25.79
N GLY A 76 1.61 0.40 26.88
CA GLY A 76 0.92 1.31 27.79
C GLY A 76 -0.21 2.07 27.10
N GLN A 77 -0.06 3.40 26.95
CA GLN A 77 -1.04 4.28 26.29
C GLN A 77 -0.70 4.59 24.82
N LYS A 78 0.37 4.01 24.28
CA LYS A 78 0.79 4.25 22.91
C LYS A 78 0.63 2.98 22.07
N VAL A 79 0.23 3.18 20.83
CA VAL A 79 0.36 2.17 19.79
C VAL A 79 1.73 2.38 19.12
N GLY A 80 2.61 1.38 19.25
CA GLY A 80 3.86 1.31 18.51
C GLY A 80 3.61 1.01 17.03
N LEU A 81 4.61 1.27 16.18
CA LEU A 81 4.52 0.91 14.78
C LEU A 81 4.89 -0.56 14.59
N THR A 82 4.10 -1.24 13.77
CA THR A 82 4.40 -2.58 13.23
C THR A 82 5.49 -2.50 12.19
N THR A 83 6.06 -3.65 11.82
CA THR A 83 7.07 -3.74 10.76
C THR A 83 6.48 -3.25 9.44
N THR A 84 5.26 -3.67 9.11
CA THR A 84 4.55 -3.19 7.92
C THR A 84 4.39 -1.66 7.88
N ALA A 85 4.03 -1.03 9.00
CA ALA A 85 3.90 0.43 9.07
C ALA A 85 5.26 1.14 8.87
N ILE A 86 6.34 0.58 9.44
CA ILE A 86 7.71 1.09 9.27
C ILE A 86 8.12 1.00 7.79
N LEU A 87 7.88 -0.13 7.12
CA LEU A 87 8.21 -0.31 5.70
C LEU A 87 7.50 0.70 4.81
N GLN A 88 6.21 0.98 5.06
CA GLN A 88 5.50 2.02 4.32
C GLN A 88 6.09 3.42 4.56
N MET A 89 6.50 3.72 5.81
CA MET A 89 7.16 5.01 6.11
C MET A 89 8.49 5.14 5.36
N ARG A 90 9.29 4.07 5.28
CA ARG A 90 10.52 4.05 4.48
C ARG A 90 10.24 4.30 3.00
N MET A 91 9.24 3.61 2.45
CA MET A 91 8.86 3.81 1.04
C MET A 91 8.38 5.25 0.80
N LEU A 92 7.59 5.82 1.72
CA LEU A 92 7.18 7.22 1.66
C LEU A 92 8.38 8.18 1.61
N GLU A 93 9.41 7.96 2.41
CA GLU A 93 10.63 8.78 2.37
C GLU A 93 11.29 8.74 0.99
N LEU A 94 11.44 7.55 0.40
CA LEU A 94 12.01 7.37 -0.94
C LEU A 94 11.18 8.09 -2.01
N LEU A 95 9.84 7.96 -1.97
CA LEU A 95 8.95 8.64 -2.90
C LEU A 95 9.04 10.18 -2.77
N ILE A 96 9.14 10.71 -1.55
CA ILE A 96 9.33 12.16 -1.32
C ILE A 96 10.69 12.62 -1.87
N HIS A 97 11.76 11.86 -1.64
CA HIS A 97 13.06 12.19 -2.21
C HIS A 97 13.03 12.18 -3.74
N GLU A 98 12.31 11.24 -4.36
CA GLU A 98 12.16 11.16 -5.81
C GLU A 98 11.36 12.35 -6.35
N ARG A 99 10.27 12.72 -5.67
CA ARG A 99 9.52 13.94 -5.99
C ARG A 99 10.40 15.19 -5.95
N HIS A 100 11.22 15.32 -4.90
CA HIS A 100 12.16 16.44 -4.76
C HIS A 100 13.21 16.47 -5.87
N ARG A 101 13.74 15.30 -6.26
CA ARG A 101 14.66 15.17 -7.40
C ARG A 101 14.01 15.66 -8.69
N ARG A 102 12.77 15.23 -8.98
CA ARG A 102 12.00 15.65 -10.17
C ARG A 102 11.70 17.14 -10.17
N ASP A 103 11.36 17.72 -9.03
CA ASP A 103 11.11 19.16 -8.92
C ASP A 103 12.37 19.97 -9.24
N ILE A 104 13.53 19.53 -8.76
CA ILE A 104 14.82 20.13 -9.12
C ILE A 104 15.10 19.99 -10.61
N ASP A 105 14.83 18.82 -11.21
CA ASP A 105 15.01 18.60 -12.65
C ASP A 105 14.13 19.54 -13.48
N VAL A 106 12.87 19.74 -13.08
CA VAL A 106 11.95 20.68 -13.74
C VAL A 106 12.45 22.11 -13.63
N LEU A 107 12.90 22.54 -12.44
CA LEU A 107 13.48 23.87 -12.24
C LEU A 107 14.75 24.07 -13.07
N ASN A 108 15.61 23.05 -13.15
CA ASN A 108 16.85 23.10 -13.92
C ASN A 108 16.61 23.23 -15.42
N LYS A 109 15.51 22.70 -15.95
CA LYS A 109 15.10 22.95 -17.35
C LYS A 109 14.79 24.43 -17.62
N GLN A 110 14.37 25.18 -16.60
CA GLN A 110 14.06 26.62 -16.72
C GLN A 110 15.25 27.52 -16.35
N LEU A 111 16.20 27.01 -15.56
CA LEU A 111 17.29 27.77 -14.95
C LEU A 111 18.68 27.37 -15.48
N ASP A 112 18.76 26.64 -16.59
CA ASP A 112 20.00 26.18 -17.21
C ASP A 112 20.89 25.35 -16.27
N GLY A 113 20.31 24.43 -15.50
CA GLY A 113 21.08 23.50 -14.65
C GLY A 113 21.77 24.13 -13.44
N LYS A 114 21.38 25.34 -13.03
CA LYS A 114 22.04 26.08 -11.94
C LYS A 114 21.74 25.53 -10.54
N ILE A 115 20.69 24.73 -10.37
CA ILE A 115 20.30 24.17 -9.07
C ILE A 115 20.96 22.80 -8.90
N LYS A 116 21.75 22.64 -7.85
CA LYS A 116 22.30 21.34 -7.45
C LYS A 116 21.27 20.58 -6.62
N TYR A 117 21.18 19.27 -6.86
CA TYR A 117 20.42 18.39 -6.00
C TYR A 117 21.12 18.20 -4.66
N TYR A 118 20.36 18.36 -3.59
CA TYR A 118 20.76 18.01 -2.23
C TYR A 118 19.64 17.15 -1.61
N PRO A 119 19.97 15.97 -1.05
CA PRO A 119 19.02 15.17 -0.32
C PRO A 119 18.36 15.97 0.81
N LEU A 120 17.08 15.71 1.05
CA LEU A 120 16.34 16.31 2.16
C LEU A 120 16.84 15.74 3.49
N GLU A 121 17.15 16.59 4.46
CA GLU A 121 17.43 16.13 5.82
C GLU A 121 16.17 15.62 6.54
N LYS A 122 15.01 16.16 6.15
CA LYS A 122 13.70 15.91 6.77
C LYS A 122 12.61 15.90 5.70
N THR A 123 12.20 14.70 5.28
CA THR A 123 11.20 14.48 4.21
C THR A 123 9.80 14.92 4.63
N ASP A 124 9.45 14.80 5.91
CA ASP A 124 8.18 15.23 6.49
C ASP A 124 7.90 16.73 6.31
N LYS A 125 8.97 17.54 6.23
CA LYS A 125 8.89 18.99 6.02
C LYS A 125 8.80 19.42 4.56
N TYR A 126 8.98 18.49 3.63
CA TYR A 126 8.99 18.82 2.21
C TYR A 126 7.58 19.15 1.70
N GLU A 127 7.44 20.34 1.13
CA GLU A 127 6.17 20.81 0.57
C GLU A 127 6.09 20.46 -0.92
N ILE A 128 5.24 19.50 -1.24
CA ILE A 128 5.03 19.03 -2.62
C ILE A 128 4.12 20.03 -3.34
N LYS A 129 4.63 20.63 -4.42
CA LYS A 129 3.94 21.67 -5.20
C LYS A 129 3.20 21.13 -6.43
N SER A 130 3.26 19.83 -6.67
CA SER A 130 2.63 19.21 -7.83
C SER A 130 1.12 19.46 -7.87
N PRO A 131 0.54 19.84 -9.03
CA PRO A 131 -0.90 20.04 -9.18
C PRO A 131 -1.74 18.80 -8.81
N PHE A 132 -1.25 17.59 -9.10
CA PHE A 132 -1.94 16.35 -8.73
C PHE A 132 -2.01 16.21 -7.21
N TYR A 133 -0.86 16.27 -6.53
CA TYR A 133 -0.80 16.22 -5.07
C TYR A 133 -1.68 17.27 -4.39
N LEU A 134 -1.63 18.53 -4.87
CA LEU A 134 -2.46 19.61 -4.34
C LEU A 134 -3.96 19.36 -4.53
N THR A 135 -4.35 18.63 -5.57
CA THR A 135 -5.74 18.22 -5.78
C THR A 135 -6.15 17.17 -4.75
N PHE A 136 -5.33 16.13 -4.53
CA PHE A 136 -5.62 15.09 -3.53
C PHE A 136 -5.73 15.65 -2.10
N ILE A 137 -4.85 16.57 -1.72
CA ILE A 137 -4.88 17.18 -0.39
C ILE A 137 -6.18 17.97 -0.15
N LYS A 138 -6.74 18.61 -1.18
CA LYS A 138 -8.03 19.31 -1.06
C LYS A 138 -9.19 18.36 -0.77
N SER A 139 -9.14 17.13 -1.28
CA SER A 139 -10.13 16.08 -1.00
C SER A 139 -9.78 15.21 0.21
N SER A 140 -8.70 15.50 0.95
CA SER A 140 -8.22 14.64 2.06
C SER A 140 -9.28 14.28 3.11
N GLY A 141 -10.23 15.19 3.37
CA GLY A 141 -11.34 14.94 4.30
C GLY A 141 -12.24 13.76 3.89
N GLU A 142 -12.39 13.51 2.60
CA GLU A 142 -13.18 12.39 2.05
C GLU A 142 -12.51 11.04 2.30
N TYR A 143 -11.17 11.03 2.40
CA TYR A 143 -10.35 9.84 2.60
C TYR A 143 -10.06 9.56 4.09
N ALA A 144 -10.50 10.42 5.01
CA ALA A 144 -10.13 10.33 6.43
C ALA A 144 -10.48 8.97 7.07
N ASN A 145 -11.66 8.41 6.75
CA ASN A 145 -12.07 7.10 7.26
C ASN A 145 -11.20 5.98 6.64
N GLN A 146 -10.90 6.06 5.35
CA GLN A 146 -10.04 5.10 4.68
C GLN A 146 -8.63 5.08 5.29
N PHE A 147 -8.03 6.25 5.54
CA PHE A 147 -6.73 6.33 6.20
C PHE A 147 -6.74 5.70 7.59
N GLN A 148 -7.79 5.91 8.37
CA GLN A 148 -7.92 5.28 9.69
C GLN A 148 -8.04 3.76 9.60
N ARG A 149 -8.83 3.24 8.64
CA ARG A 149 -8.95 1.79 8.43
C ARG A 149 -7.63 1.16 8.02
N LEU A 150 -6.90 1.81 7.12
CA LEU A 150 -5.59 1.34 6.66
C LEU A 150 -4.55 1.40 7.78
N ALA A 151 -4.54 2.47 8.59
CA ALA A 151 -3.69 2.55 9.77
C ALA A 151 -3.99 1.42 10.77
N LEU A 152 -5.28 1.13 11.02
CA LEU A 152 -5.68 0.00 11.84
C LEU A 152 -5.21 -1.33 11.27
N LEU A 153 -5.40 -1.57 9.97
CA LEU A 153 -4.95 -2.80 9.30
C LEU A 153 -3.44 -2.98 9.38
N GLN A 154 -2.67 -1.90 9.24
CA GLN A 154 -1.22 -1.96 9.42
C GLN A 154 -0.82 -2.33 10.84
N SER A 155 -1.64 -2.02 11.84
CA SER A 155 -1.40 -2.39 13.24
C SER A 155 -1.78 -3.84 13.58
N LEU A 156 -2.33 -4.61 12.63
CA LEU A 156 -2.74 -6.01 12.82
C LEU A 156 -1.76 -6.94 12.10
N GLU A 157 -0.66 -7.29 12.77
CA GLU A 157 0.45 -8.09 12.24
C GLU A 157 0.58 -9.39 13.05
N TYR A 158 0.92 -10.51 12.41
CA TYR A 158 1.32 -11.72 13.15
C TYR A 158 2.73 -11.56 13.71
N ASP A 159 3.05 -12.25 14.80
CA ASP A 159 4.39 -12.18 15.42
C ASP A 159 5.52 -12.54 14.42
N PHE A 160 5.29 -13.51 13.53
CA PHE A 160 6.27 -13.91 12.52
C PHE A 160 6.46 -12.86 11.40
N GLU A 161 5.47 -12.02 11.13
CA GLU A 161 5.58 -10.92 10.16
C GLU A 161 6.31 -9.72 10.79
N HIS A 162 6.16 -9.57 12.11
CA HIS A 162 6.82 -8.52 12.86
C HIS A 162 8.34 -8.71 12.92
N GLU A 163 8.80 -9.96 13.06
CA GLU A 163 10.22 -10.30 13.08
C GLU A 163 10.77 -10.46 11.65
N LEU A 164 11.39 -9.40 11.10
CA LEU A 164 12.24 -9.55 9.90
C LEU A 164 13.51 -10.34 10.28
N ASP A 165 13.45 -11.65 10.11
CA ASP A 165 14.58 -12.58 10.23
C ASP A 165 15.42 -12.65 8.94
N ASP A 166 16.52 -13.40 8.98
CA ASP A 166 17.47 -13.52 7.86
C ASP A 166 16.88 -14.26 6.63
N ASP A 167 15.73 -14.92 6.79
CA ASP A 167 15.04 -15.65 5.73
C ASP A 167 13.95 -14.79 5.04
N ASN A 168 13.72 -13.56 5.51
CA ASN A 168 12.76 -12.64 4.90
C ASN A 168 13.24 -12.11 3.54
N GLU A 169 12.30 -12.01 2.59
CA GLU A 169 12.54 -11.50 1.23
C GLU A 169 12.86 -9.99 1.19
N LEU A 170 12.61 -9.26 2.28
CA LEU A 170 12.74 -7.81 2.35
C LEU A 170 13.82 -7.39 3.35
N GLN A 171 15.03 -7.12 2.83
CA GLN A 171 16.22 -6.86 3.63
C GLN A 171 16.82 -5.47 3.40
N SER A 172 16.37 -4.77 2.35
CA SER A 172 16.93 -3.49 1.92
C SER A 172 15.89 -2.55 1.32
N ASP A 173 16.28 -1.28 1.14
CA ASP A 173 15.45 -0.30 0.42
C ASP A 173 15.31 -0.66 -1.07
N ASP A 174 16.28 -1.39 -1.65
CA ASP A 174 16.18 -1.91 -3.02
C ASP A 174 15.06 -2.95 -3.13
N ASP A 175 14.96 -3.88 -2.18
CA ASP A 175 13.88 -4.88 -2.14
C ASP A 175 12.51 -4.20 -2.00
N LEU A 176 12.44 -3.17 -1.13
CA LEU A 176 11.24 -2.38 -0.92
C LEU A 176 10.79 -1.65 -2.20
N VAL A 177 11.73 -1.09 -2.96
CA VAL A 177 11.45 -0.44 -4.25
C VAL A 177 10.96 -1.47 -5.27
N ASN A 178 11.58 -2.64 -5.34
CA ASN A 178 11.15 -3.72 -6.25
C ASN A 178 9.73 -4.20 -5.92
N LEU A 179 9.40 -4.34 -4.63
CA LEU A 179 8.06 -4.71 -4.17
C LEU A 179 7.02 -3.63 -4.52
N PHE A 180 7.39 -2.36 -4.44
CA PHE A 180 6.50 -1.24 -4.80
C PHE A 180 6.31 -1.09 -6.31
N CYS A 181 7.37 -1.25 -7.11
CA CYS A 181 7.36 -0.96 -8.54
C CYS A 181 6.81 -2.13 -9.37
N THR A 182 5.55 -2.49 -9.14
CA THR A 182 4.83 -3.50 -9.93
C THR A 182 4.56 -3.02 -11.36
N ASP A 183 4.21 -3.95 -12.27
CA ASP A 183 3.81 -3.62 -13.64
C ASP A 183 2.66 -2.59 -13.67
N ALA A 184 1.68 -2.71 -12.76
CA ALA A 184 0.58 -1.75 -12.65
C ALA A 184 1.05 -0.31 -12.32
N VAL A 185 2.13 -0.17 -11.54
CA VAL A 185 2.72 1.14 -11.21
C VAL A 185 3.58 1.68 -12.34
N LEU A 186 4.35 0.81 -12.99
CA LEU A 186 5.33 1.19 -14.00
C LEU A 186 4.70 1.43 -15.37
N ASP A 187 3.68 0.66 -15.73
CA ASP A 187 3.02 0.71 -17.04
C ASP A 187 1.81 1.66 -17.06
N PHE A 188 1.50 2.31 -15.93
CA PHE A 188 0.44 3.32 -15.90
C PHE A 188 0.77 4.51 -16.79
N ASP A 189 -0.05 4.74 -17.82
CA ASP A 189 -0.07 5.97 -18.59
C ASP A 189 -1.44 6.64 -18.46
N MET A 190 -1.45 7.88 -17.95
CA MET A 190 -2.65 8.69 -17.83
C MET A 190 -3.34 8.92 -19.19
N LYS A 191 -2.60 8.83 -20.31
CA LYS A 191 -3.17 8.95 -21.66
C LYS A 191 -4.13 7.82 -22.03
N ASP A 192 -4.02 6.66 -21.37
CA ASP A 192 -4.85 5.50 -21.66
C ASP A 192 -6.19 5.53 -20.89
N LEU A 193 -6.35 6.49 -19.97
CA LEU A 193 -7.55 6.67 -19.17
C LEU A 193 -8.57 7.51 -19.95
N LYS A 194 -9.78 6.98 -20.10
CA LYS A 194 -10.88 7.64 -20.82
C LYS A 194 -11.86 8.33 -19.87
N ASP A 195 -11.93 7.84 -18.63
CA ASP A 195 -12.83 8.28 -17.56
C ASP A 195 -12.06 8.49 -16.24
N VAL A 196 -12.55 9.41 -15.40
CA VAL A 196 -12.16 9.55 -13.98
C VAL A 196 -12.31 8.23 -13.22
N GLN A 197 -13.31 7.41 -13.55
CA GLN A 197 -13.49 6.11 -12.92
C GLN A 197 -12.35 5.13 -13.22
N ASP A 198 -11.72 5.21 -14.40
CA ASP A 198 -10.55 4.40 -14.75
C ASP A 198 -9.35 4.75 -13.85
N VAL A 199 -9.26 6.01 -13.42
CA VAL A 199 -8.23 6.50 -12.50
C VAL A 199 -8.47 5.95 -11.09
N VAL A 200 -9.72 5.98 -10.62
CA VAL A 200 -10.09 5.48 -9.27
C VAL A 200 -9.91 3.97 -9.16
N ASN A 201 -10.13 3.24 -10.25
CA ASN A 201 -9.96 1.79 -10.32
C ASN A 201 -8.54 1.36 -10.71
N SER A 202 -7.64 2.32 -10.96
CA SER A 202 -6.27 1.99 -11.33
C SER A 202 -5.56 1.37 -10.11
N GLN A 203 -5.03 0.16 -10.26
CA GLN A 203 -4.32 -0.61 -9.22
C GLN A 203 -2.95 0.01 -8.84
N ILE A 204 -2.82 1.32 -9.00
CA ILE A 204 -1.61 2.11 -8.76
C ILE A 204 -1.36 2.34 -7.27
N ALA A 205 -2.37 2.14 -6.43
CA ALA A 205 -2.23 2.18 -4.97
C ALA A 205 -1.46 0.94 -4.49
N GLN A 206 -0.22 1.12 -4.06
CA GLN A 206 0.58 0.02 -3.52
C GLN A 206 0.61 0.11 -2.00
N LEU A 207 -0.45 -0.36 -1.34
CA LEU A 207 -0.53 -0.32 0.11
C LEU A 207 0.26 -1.48 0.72
N PHE A 208 1.14 -1.17 1.67
CA PHE A 208 1.78 -2.19 2.48
C PHE A 208 0.82 -2.59 3.60
N ILE A 209 0.31 -3.81 3.50
CA ILE A 209 -0.57 -4.45 4.48
C ILE A 209 0.05 -5.80 4.87
N PRO A 210 -0.09 -6.23 6.13
CA PRO A 210 0.42 -7.53 6.58
C PRO A 210 -0.18 -8.67 5.74
N LEU A 211 0.55 -9.78 5.55
CA LEU A 211 0.09 -10.90 4.69
C LEU A 211 -1.22 -11.48 5.22
N ALA A 212 -1.36 -11.53 6.55
CA ALA A 212 -2.61 -11.81 7.24
C ALA A 212 -3.80 -11.00 6.70
N ALA A 213 -3.62 -9.68 6.62
CA ALA A 213 -4.65 -8.75 6.17
C ALA A 213 -4.89 -8.87 4.65
N LYS A 214 -3.87 -9.21 3.86
CA LYS A 214 -4.03 -9.52 2.43
C LYS A 214 -4.98 -10.70 2.22
N SER A 215 -4.84 -11.77 2.99
CA SER A 215 -5.71 -12.96 2.85
C SER A 215 -7.18 -12.64 3.12
N ILE A 216 -7.48 -11.71 4.03
CA ILE A 216 -8.84 -11.26 4.34
C ILE A 216 -9.40 -10.39 3.21
N LEU A 217 -8.56 -9.55 2.59
CA LEU A 217 -8.98 -8.65 1.50
C LEU A 217 -9.10 -9.37 0.15
N MET A 218 -8.38 -10.48 -0.05
CA MET A 218 -8.42 -11.26 -1.30
C MET A 218 -9.47 -12.38 -1.29
N GLN A 219 -10.07 -12.70 -0.13
CA GLN A 219 -11.16 -13.68 -0.04
C GLN A 219 -12.47 -13.19 -0.69
N ASP A 220 -12.65 -11.89 -0.88
CA ASP A 220 -13.85 -11.33 -1.53
C ASP A 220 -13.82 -11.44 -3.07
N ASP A 221 -12.68 -11.76 -3.69
CA ASP A 221 -12.53 -11.82 -5.17
C ASP A 221 -12.69 -13.24 -5.76
N GLU A 222 -12.75 -14.30 -4.93
CA GLU A 222 -12.88 -15.69 -5.42
C GLU A 222 -14.31 -16.24 -5.48
N ASP A 223 -15.32 -15.53 -4.95
CA ASP A 223 -16.69 -16.06 -4.82
C ASP A 223 -17.70 -15.63 -5.92
N ASP A 224 -17.26 -14.93 -6.98
CA ASP A 224 -18.15 -14.46 -8.07
C ASP A 224 -18.05 -15.29 -9.37
N SER A 225 -17.56 -16.53 -9.29
CA SER A 225 -17.58 -17.43 -10.45
C SER A 225 -17.93 -18.88 -10.12
N SER A 226 -19.21 -19.15 -9.84
CA SER A 226 -19.99 -20.25 -10.46
C SER A 226 -21.25 -20.59 -9.65
N ASN A 227 -22.42 -20.23 -10.19
CA ASN A 227 -23.56 -21.15 -10.35
C ASN A 227 -24.73 -20.39 -11.00
N HIS A 228 -24.57 -20.12 -12.29
CA HIS A 228 -25.71 -19.96 -13.19
C HIS A 228 -25.67 -21.14 -14.18
N ASP A 229 -26.08 -22.31 -13.70
CA ASP A 229 -26.42 -23.40 -14.61
C ASP A 229 -27.81 -23.13 -15.19
N GLU A 230 -27.77 -22.72 -16.45
CA GLU A 230 -28.89 -22.64 -17.36
C GLU A 230 -29.55 -24.02 -17.51
N ASN A 231 -30.83 -24.06 -17.16
CA ASN A 231 -31.66 -25.24 -17.22
C ASN A 231 -32.37 -25.28 -18.57
N GLU A 232 -31.74 -25.81 -19.63
CA GLU A 232 -32.43 -26.12 -20.89
C GLU A 232 -31.97 -27.45 -21.54
N ASN A 233 -32.97 -28.29 -21.83
CA ASN A 233 -33.03 -29.41 -22.78
C ASN A 233 -32.49 -30.80 -22.38
N GLU A 234 -33.38 -31.60 -21.77
CA GLU A 234 -33.50 -33.03 -22.12
C GLU A 234 -34.82 -33.30 -22.85
N LYS A 235 -34.71 -33.60 -24.15
CA LYS A 235 -35.71 -34.37 -24.91
C LYS A 235 -35.03 -35.64 -25.42
N GLY A 236 -35.64 -36.79 -25.11
CA GLY A 236 -35.56 -37.97 -25.97
C GLY A 236 -35.17 -39.26 -25.26
N ILE A 237 -36.15 -39.96 -24.70
CA ILE A 237 -36.08 -41.42 -24.61
C ILE A 237 -37.32 -41.98 -25.29
N GLU A 238 -37.08 -42.75 -26.35
CA GLU A 238 -38.08 -43.43 -27.15
C GLU A 238 -38.04 -44.94 -26.85
N VAL A 239 -39.24 -45.53 -26.86
CA VAL A 239 -39.59 -46.95 -27.08
C VAL A 239 -39.35 -47.97 -25.96
N HIS A 240 -40.46 -48.47 -25.38
CA HIS A 240 -40.75 -49.90 -25.48
C HIS A 240 -42.26 -50.17 -25.59
N LYS A 241 -42.63 -50.76 -26.73
CA LYS A 241 -43.89 -51.49 -26.93
C LYS A 241 -43.82 -52.80 -26.17
N GLU A 242 -44.87 -53.12 -25.42
CA GLU A 242 -45.33 -54.51 -25.26
C GLU A 242 -46.85 -54.57 -25.43
N GLU A 243 -47.24 -55.55 -26.23
CA GLU A 243 -48.57 -55.82 -26.74
C GLU A 243 -48.98 -57.20 -26.22
N LYS A 244 -50.26 -57.35 -25.86
CA LYS A 244 -51.00 -58.63 -25.62
C LYS A 244 -50.73 -59.29 -24.25
N SER A 245 -51.73 -59.80 -23.53
CA SER A 245 -53.02 -60.34 -23.97
C SER A 245 -54.09 -60.26 -22.87
#